data_AF-A0A0Q5ISX1-F1
#
_entry.id   AF-A0A0Q5ISX1-F1
#
_cell.length_a   1.000
_cell.length_b   1.000
_cell.length_c   1.000
_cell.angle_alpha   90.00
_cell.angle_beta   90.00
_cell.angle_gamma   90.00
#
_symmetry.space_group_name_H-M   'P 1'
#
loop_
_entity.id
_entity.type
_entity.pdbx_description
1 polymer ?
#
loop_
_entity_poly.entity_id
_entity_poly.type
_entity_poly.pdbx_seq_one_letter_code
_entity_poly.pdbx_strand_id
1 'polypeptide(L)'
;MSAFTDTNADHVHTFALQMGNLGLSRVTDLLLAMFESGAWREFTDGTGAHRFLPGEYDYFLTQQGVTRDHVMHGVRDVEVKARLEEAMDERRTGEDGYRRRLEDVRRAVPERPGNPIEPFGCSRSEGTLVGVGARPALGRAPRTYRLTGGATTKRPNERLDRTQRMSALIRRLSDLELEQLVTDIAAEQALRSRTRAEADAAPAHIAAN
;
A
#
# COMPACT_ATOMS: atom_id res chain seq x y z
N MET A 1 5.02 23.15 37.18
CA MET A 1 5.00 22.26 36.01
C MET A 1 3.53 22.05 35.67
N SER A 2 3.11 22.47 34.48
CA SER A 2 1.69 22.59 34.11
C SER A 2 1.02 21.22 34.00
N ALA A 3 -0.10 21.02 34.69
CA ALA A 3 -0.83 19.75 34.81
C ALA A 3 -1.66 19.36 33.56
N PHE A 4 -1.25 19.77 32.37
CA PHE A 4 -2.05 19.68 31.13
C PHE A 4 -1.51 18.71 30.07
N THR A 5 -0.26 18.24 30.17
CA THR A 5 0.36 17.31 29.21
C THR A 5 1.04 16.16 29.94
N ASP A 6 0.84 14.93 29.47
CA ASP A 6 1.57 13.75 29.97
C ASP A 6 2.85 13.46 29.15
N THR A 7 3.67 12.52 29.62
CA THR A 7 4.93 12.15 28.95
C THR A 7 4.72 11.62 27.53
N ASN A 8 3.58 10.98 27.25
CA ASN A 8 3.27 10.49 25.91
C ASN A 8 2.93 11.67 24.98
N ALA A 9 2.28 12.71 25.48
CA ALA A 9 2.02 13.93 24.74
C ALA A 9 3.32 14.64 24.35
N ASP A 10 4.36 14.62 25.20
CA ASP A 10 5.68 15.14 24.84
C ASP A 10 6.32 14.37 23.68
N HIS A 11 6.19 13.03 23.66
CA HIS A 11 6.64 12.20 22.54
C HIS A 11 5.87 12.51 21.26
N VAL A 12 4.55 12.61 21.33
CA VAL A 12 3.69 12.95 20.18
C VAL A 12 4.00 14.34 19.64
N HIS A 13 4.21 15.32 20.52
CA HIS A 13 4.58 16.68 20.14
C HIS A 13 5.95 16.71 19.44
N THR A 14 6.94 16.02 20.01
CA THR A 14 8.28 15.91 19.42
C THR A 14 8.22 15.25 18.04
N PHE A 15 7.45 14.18 17.91
CA PHE A 15 7.21 13.50 16.63
C PHE A 15 6.59 14.45 15.59
N ALA A 16 5.53 15.17 15.95
CA ALA A 16 4.87 16.11 15.04
C ALA A 16 5.82 17.22 14.56
N LEU A 17 6.61 17.80 15.47
CA LEU A 17 7.63 18.79 15.12
C LEU A 17 8.71 18.22 14.19
N GLN A 18 9.17 16.99 14.45
CA GLN A 18 10.18 16.35 13.64
C GLN A 18 9.65 15.98 12.25
N MET A 19 8.43 15.46 12.16
CA MET A 19 7.76 15.14 10.89
C MET A 19 7.53 16.39 10.03
N GLY A 20 7.16 17.53 10.64
CA GLY A 20 6.95 18.79 9.90
C GLY A 20 8.23 19.45 9.39
N ASN A 21 9.39 19.14 9.97
CA ASN A 21 10.66 19.82 9.68
C ASN A 21 11.68 18.98 8.90
N LEU A 22 11.43 17.69 8.66
CA LEU A 22 12.43 16.78 8.08
C LEU A 22 12.10 16.38 6.64
N GLY A 23 13.16 16.29 5.82
CA GLY A 23 13.10 15.64 4.52
C GLY A 23 12.86 14.12 4.65
N LEU A 24 12.45 13.49 3.53
CA LEU A 24 12.01 12.09 3.44
C LEU A 24 12.97 11.04 4.03
N SER A 25 14.25 11.35 4.24
CA SER A 25 15.29 10.40 4.67
C SER A 25 15.16 9.91 6.11
N ARG A 26 14.51 10.65 7.01
CA ARG A 26 14.32 10.26 8.43
C ARG A 26 12.89 9.83 8.78
N VAL A 27 11.99 9.87 7.80
CA VAL A 27 10.57 9.54 7.99
C VAL A 27 10.40 8.10 8.49
N THR A 28 11.22 7.16 7.98
CA THR A 28 11.16 5.75 8.42
C THR A 28 11.40 5.61 9.92
N ASP A 29 12.50 6.18 10.41
CA ASP A 29 12.91 6.02 11.82
C ASP A 29 11.90 6.66 12.77
N LEU A 30 11.35 7.82 12.40
CA LEU A 30 10.35 8.51 13.21
C LEU A 30 9.03 7.76 13.29
N LEU A 31 8.54 7.27 12.14
CA LEU A 31 7.31 6.48 12.11
C LEU A 31 7.44 5.19 12.91
N LEU A 32 8.60 4.54 12.84
CA LEU A 32 8.89 3.33 13.60
C LEU A 32 9.05 3.62 15.10
N ALA A 33 9.86 4.62 15.47
CA ALA A 33 10.07 4.97 16.86
C ALA A 33 8.76 5.35 17.55
N MET A 34 7.91 6.13 16.88
CA MET A 34 6.58 6.46 17.40
C MET A 34 5.71 5.21 17.50
N PHE A 35 5.65 4.40 16.44
CA PHE A 35 4.87 3.16 16.43
C PHE A 35 5.25 2.22 17.59
N GLU A 36 6.55 1.98 17.77
CA GLU A 36 7.12 1.08 18.79
C GLU A 36 7.01 1.63 20.21
N SER A 37 7.05 2.96 20.38
CA SER A 37 6.87 3.58 21.70
C SER A 37 5.47 3.34 22.28
N GLY A 38 4.46 3.13 21.44
CA GLY A 38 3.06 3.03 21.86
C GLY A 38 2.46 4.32 22.43
N ALA A 39 3.23 5.42 22.53
CA ALA A 39 2.79 6.70 23.11
C ALA A 39 1.59 7.30 22.37
N TRP A 40 1.49 7.04 21.06
CA TRP A 40 0.37 7.46 20.22
C TRP A 40 -0.98 6.84 20.60
N ARG A 41 -1.00 5.73 21.36
CA ARG A 41 -2.24 5.03 21.71
C ARG A 41 -3.03 5.71 22.80
N GLU A 42 -2.36 6.39 23.71
CA GLU A 42 -2.99 7.09 24.83
C GLU A 42 -2.11 8.24 25.29
N PHE A 43 -2.62 9.46 25.15
CA PHE A 43 -1.92 10.67 25.57
C PHE A 43 -2.91 11.80 25.85
N THR A 44 -2.56 12.71 26.76
CA THR A 44 -3.37 13.88 27.10
C THR A 44 -2.62 15.16 26.73
N ASP A 45 -3.24 16.01 25.92
CA ASP A 45 -2.68 17.31 25.53
C ASP A 45 -3.66 18.46 25.80
N GLY A 46 -3.30 19.67 25.35
CA GLY A 46 -4.13 20.87 25.50
C GLY A 46 -5.51 20.82 24.83
N THR A 47 -5.80 19.81 24.01
CA THR A 47 -7.11 19.55 23.37
C THR A 47 -7.92 18.48 24.09
N GLY A 48 -7.31 17.67 24.96
CA GLY A 48 -7.96 16.65 25.76
C GLY A 48 -7.20 15.32 25.77
N ALA A 49 -7.87 14.28 26.25
CA ALA A 49 -7.35 12.92 26.25
C ALA A 49 -7.63 12.25 24.90
N HIS A 50 -6.58 11.72 24.27
CA HIS A 50 -6.63 10.96 23.04
C HIS A 50 -6.43 9.48 23.36
N ARG A 51 -7.26 8.63 22.75
CA ARG A 51 -7.11 7.19 22.84
C ARG A 51 -7.34 6.54 21.49
N PHE A 52 -6.33 5.84 20.99
CA PHE A 52 -6.35 5.08 19.75
C PHE A 52 -6.15 3.57 20.02
N LEU A 53 -6.84 2.75 19.25
CA LEU A 53 -6.69 1.30 19.30
C LEU A 53 -5.48 0.83 18.45
N PRO A 54 -4.96 -0.40 18.66
CA PRO A 54 -3.77 -0.90 17.96
C PRO A 54 -3.85 -0.84 16.44
N GLY A 55 -5.06 -0.97 15.89
CA GLY A 55 -5.33 -0.92 14.47
C GLY A 55 -5.71 0.46 13.95
N GLU A 56 -5.51 1.55 14.70
CA GLU A 56 -5.92 2.92 14.35
C GLU A 56 -4.70 3.86 14.17
N TYR A 57 -3.54 3.29 13.81
CA TYR A 57 -2.33 4.08 13.68
C TYR A 57 -2.43 5.14 12.58
N ASP A 58 -3.16 4.83 11.50
CA ASP A 58 -3.49 5.76 10.42
C ASP A 58 -4.31 6.97 10.89
N TYR A 59 -5.28 6.77 11.78
CA TYR A 59 -6.06 7.87 12.34
C TYR A 59 -5.19 8.82 13.14
N PHE A 60 -4.27 8.29 13.95
CA PHE A 60 -3.26 9.10 14.63
C PHE A 60 -2.39 9.86 13.63
N LEU A 61 -1.87 9.18 12.59
CA LEU A 61 -0.99 9.78 11.59
C LEU A 61 -1.65 10.95 10.84
N THR A 62 -2.90 10.79 10.39
CA THR A 62 -3.64 11.88 9.72
C THR A 62 -3.82 13.10 10.62
N GLN A 63 -4.09 12.89 11.90
CA GLN A 63 -4.20 13.97 12.88
C GLN A 63 -2.87 14.70 13.15
N GLN A 64 -1.73 14.05 12.86
CA GLN A 64 -0.41 14.69 12.87
C GLN A 64 0.00 15.29 11.51
N GLY A 65 -0.90 15.28 10.51
CA GLY A 65 -0.63 15.77 9.16
C GLY A 65 0.23 14.83 8.30
N VAL A 66 0.39 13.57 8.71
CA VAL A 66 1.14 12.56 7.95
C VAL A 66 0.23 11.92 6.92
N THR A 67 0.55 12.08 5.64
CA THR A 67 -0.18 11.51 4.50
C THR A 67 0.33 10.12 4.14
N ARG A 68 -0.44 9.42 3.30
CA ARG A 68 -0.02 8.12 2.77
C ARG A 68 1.24 8.24 1.93
N ASP A 69 1.37 9.31 1.16
CA ASP A 69 2.53 9.54 0.32
C ASP A 69 3.82 9.69 1.15
N HIS A 70 3.77 10.34 2.32
CA HIS A 70 4.91 10.39 3.24
C HIS A 70 5.38 8.99 3.62
N VAL A 71 4.45 8.08 3.98
CA VAL A 71 4.80 6.71 4.37
C VAL A 71 5.26 5.88 3.16
N MET A 72 4.58 6.01 2.02
CA MET A 72 4.89 5.24 0.82
C MET A 72 6.25 5.59 0.21
N HIS A 73 6.65 6.85 0.23
CA HIS A 73 7.92 7.31 -0.33
C HIS A 73 9.04 7.43 0.71
N GLY A 74 8.70 7.72 1.96
CA GLY A 74 9.65 7.80 3.07
C GLY A 74 10.13 6.44 3.56
N VAL A 75 9.24 5.43 3.61
CA VAL A 75 9.59 4.07 4.06
C VAL A 75 10.00 3.21 2.87
N ARG A 76 11.30 2.86 2.77
CA ARG A 76 11.80 2.02 1.67
C ARG A 76 11.73 0.53 1.98
N ASP A 77 11.91 0.17 3.24
CA ASP A 77 11.88 -1.21 3.69
C ASP A 77 10.44 -1.76 3.65
N VAL A 78 10.27 -2.91 2.98
CA VAL A 78 8.97 -3.55 2.82
C VAL A 78 8.50 -4.25 4.09
N GLU A 79 9.41 -4.71 4.94
CA GLU A 79 9.07 -5.33 6.22
C GLU A 79 8.51 -4.28 7.17
N VAL A 80 9.14 -3.12 7.23
CA VAL A 80 8.65 -1.96 7.98
C VAL A 80 7.27 -1.55 7.47
N LYS A 81 7.10 -1.42 6.14
CA LYS A 81 5.78 -1.16 5.56
C LYS A 81 4.76 -2.23 5.93
N ALA A 82 5.15 -3.50 6.03
CA ALA A 82 4.23 -4.59 6.37
C ALA A 82 3.76 -4.51 7.83
N ARG A 83 4.67 -4.14 8.76
CA ARG A 83 4.34 -3.89 10.17
C ARG A 83 3.39 -2.70 10.32
N LEU A 84 3.68 -1.60 9.64
CA LEU A 84 2.81 -0.41 9.65
C LEU A 84 1.45 -0.72 9.02
N GLU A 85 1.42 -1.44 7.89
CA GLU A 85 0.18 -1.87 7.21
C GLU A 85 -0.74 -2.68 8.13
N GLU A 86 -0.17 -3.54 8.96
CA GLU A 86 -0.96 -4.32 9.92
C GLU A 86 -1.66 -3.41 10.92
N ALA A 87 -0.96 -2.46 11.52
CA ALA A 87 -1.51 -1.46 12.44
C ALA A 87 -2.51 -0.47 11.79
N MET A 88 -2.74 -0.58 10.48
CA MET A 88 -3.67 0.21 9.69
C MET A 88 -4.66 -0.67 8.90
N ASP A 89 -4.80 -1.96 9.23
CA ASP A 89 -5.63 -2.90 8.46
C ASP A 89 -7.12 -2.61 8.60
N GLU A 90 -7.66 -1.82 7.66
CA GLU A 90 -9.07 -1.44 7.60
C GLU A 90 -10.04 -2.62 7.56
N ARG A 91 -9.60 -3.81 7.13
CA ARG A 91 -10.50 -4.99 7.07
C ARG A 91 -10.92 -5.48 8.44
N ARG A 92 -10.14 -5.14 9.47
CA ARG A 92 -10.41 -5.48 10.87
C ARG A 92 -11.20 -4.39 11.57
N THR A 93 -11.73 -3.40 10.83
CA THR A 93 -12.63 -2.39 11.38
C THR A 93 -13.88 -3.06 11.96
N GLY A 94 -14.19 -2.76 13.22
CA GLY A 94 -15.27 -3.38 13.98
C GLY A 94 -14.85 -4.63 14.77
N GLU A 95 -13.60 -5.08 14.64
CA GLU A 95 -13.03 -6.06 15.56
C GLU A 95 -12.83 -5.40 16.94
N ASP A 96 -13.35 -6.06 17.97
CA ASP A 96 -13.32 -5.55 19.34
C ASP A 96 -11.88 -5.37 19.83
N GLY A 97 -11.63 -4.23 20.48
CA GLY A 97 -10.30 -3.85 20.98
C GLY A 97 -9.25 -3.54 19.91
N TYR A 98 -9.55 -3.68 18.61
CA TYR A 98 -8.56 -3.50 17.54
C TYR A 98 -8.72 -2.21 16.75
N ARG A 99 -9.89 -1.98 16.12
CA ARG A 99 -10.11 -0.83 15.23
C ARG A 99 -11.59 -0.44 15.22
N ARG A 100 -11.89 0.80 15.60
CA ARG A 100 -13.22 1.40 15.49
C ARG A 100 -13.47 1.91 14.07
N ARG A 101 -14.74 2.19 13.77
CA ARG A 101 -15.12 2.91 12.55
C ARG A 101 -14.71 4.37 12.67
N LEU A 102 -14.46 5.03 11.54
CA LEU A 102 -14.03 6.43 11.50
C LEU A 102 -14.98 7.36 12.28
N GLU A 103 -16.29 7.17 12.14
CA GLU A 103 -17.30 7.97 12.84
C GLU A 103 -17.22 7.83 14.36
N ASP A 104 -16.95 6.61 14.84
CA ASP A 104 -16.82 6.33 16.27
C ASP A 104 -15.53 6.93 16.84
N VAL A 105 -14.43 6.89 16.06
CA VAL A 105 -13.17 7.53 16.44
C VAL A 105 -13.32 9.05 16.50
N ARG A 106 -13.93 9.67 15.49
CA ARG A 106 -14.18 11.12 15.47
C ARG A 106 -15.06 11.59 16.63
N ARG A 107 -15.97 10.75 17.11
CA ARG A 107 -16.79 11.05 18.29
C ARG A 107 -16.00 10.89 19.60
N ALA A 108 -15.05 9.96 19.64
CA ALA A 108 -14.34 9.59 20.86
C ALA A 108 -13.02 10.35 21.06
N VAL A 109 -12.38 10.81 19.99
CA VAL A 109 -11.08 11.47 20.02
C VAL A 109 -11.26 12.97 19.77
N PRO A 110 -10.67 13.86 20.60
CA PRO A 110 -10.73 15.29 20.36
C PRO A 110 -10.22 15.68 18.96
N GLU A 111 -10.97 16.50 18.24
CA GLU A 111 -10.52 17.04 16.96
C GLU A 111 -9.39 18.05 17.15
N ARG A 112 -8.40 18.01 16.25
CA ARG A 112 -7.34 19.03 16.18
C ARG A 112 -7.63 20.01 15.05
N PRO A 113 -7.70 21.33 15.33
CA PRO A 113 -7.91 22.33 14.29
C PRO A 113 -6.88 22.21 13.17
N GLY A 114 -7.34 22.15 11.92
CA GLY A 114 -6.49 22.03 10.74
C GLY A 114 -6.04 20.61 10.38
N ASN A 115 -6.13 19.64 11.31
CA ASN A 115 -5.73 18.24 11.10
C ASN A 115 -6.86 17.28 11.54
N PRO A 116 -7.95 17.18 10.77
CA PRO A 116 -9.02 16.23 11.07
C PRO A 116 -8.53 14.79 10.92
N ILE A 117 -9.17 13.86 11.64
CA ILE A 117 -8.96 12.42 11.43
C ILE A 117 -9.61 12.03 10.11
N GLU A 118 -8.83 11.53 9.16
CA GLU A 118 -9.28 11.21 7.80
C GLU A 118 -8.99 9.76 7.41
N PRO A 119 -9.71 9.20 6.42
CA PRO A 119 -9.34 7.91 5.84
C PRO A 119 -7.97 8.00 5.15
N PHE A 120 -7.10 7.05 5.43
CA PHE A 120 -5.74 7.05 4.91
C PHE A 120 -5.70 6.67 3.42
N GLY A 121 -5.06 7.47 2.58
CA GLY A 121 -4.95 7.16 1.15
C GLY A 121 -6.22 7.36 0.33
N CYS A 122 -7.17 8.16 0.84
CA CYS A 122 -8.44 8.49 0.16
C CYS A 122 -8.45 9.91 -0.45
N SER A 123 -7.35 10.67 -0.39
CA SER A 123 -7.32 12.00 -0.99
C SER A 123 -7.31 11.92 -2.53
N ARG A 124 -7.85 12.94 -3.21
CA ARG A 124 -7.90 13.02 -4.69
C ARG A 124 -6.51 12.91 -5.33
N SER A 125 -5.45 13.33 -4.63
CA SER A 125 -4.05 13.21 -5.05
C SER A 125 -3.48 11.80 -4.93
N GLU A 126 -4.06 10.93 -4.10
CA GLU A 126 -3.52 9.60 -3.74
C GLU A 126 -4.17 8.43 -4.52
N GLY A 127 -5.07 8.74 -5.46
CA GLY A 127 -5.65 7.82 -6.45
C GLY A 127 -7.13 7.45 -6.21
N THR A 128 -7.75 6.85 -7.24
CA THR A 128 -9.19 6.62 -7.34
C THR A 128 -9.77 5.81 -6.18
N LEU A 129 -10.80 6.36 -5.52
CA LEU A 129 -11.64 5.73 -4.50
C LEU A 129 -12.27 4.44 -5.04
N VAL A 130 -11.62 3.30 -4.84
CA VAL A 130 -12.24 1.99 -5.02
C VAL A 130 -12.63 1.47 -3.65
N GLY A 131 -13.89 1.72 -3.26
CA GLY A 131 -14.60 1.06 -2.16
C GLY A 131 -13.90 1.08 -0.80
N VAL A 132 -14.46 1.87 0.13
CA VAL A 132 -14.12 1.83 1.56
C VAL A 132 -14.04 0.37 2.06
N GLY A 133 -12.90 -0.06 2.60
CA GLY A 133 -12.71 -1.40 3.19
C GLY A 133 -12.05 -2.48 2.29
N ALA A 134 -11.76 -2.21 1.01
CA ALA A 134 -11.15 -3.21 0.13
C ALA A 134 -9.65 -3.01 -0.14
N ARG A 135 -9.08 -1.81 0.08
CA ARG A 135 -7.72 -1.48 -0.33
C ARG A 135 -6.71 -1.60 0.83
N PRO A 136 -5.50 -2.14 0.60
CA PRO A 136 -4.39 -2.05 1.56
C PRO A 136 -3.92 -0.60 1.72
N ALA A 137 -3.64 -0.14 2.95
CA ALA A 137 -3.29 1.25 3.26
C ALA A 137 -1.96 1.66 2.57
N LEU A 138 -0.95 0.79 2.61
CA LEU A 138 0.39 0.95 2.03
C LEU A 138 0.58 0.09 0.76
N GLY A 139 -0.52 -0.29 0.13
CA GLY A 139 -0.51 -1.02 -1.12
C GLY A 139 -0.21 -2.52 -0.99
N ARG A 140 -0.05 -3.18 -2.13
CA ARG A 140 -0.15 -4.64 -2.20
C ARG A 140 1.12 -5.39 -1.77
N ALA A 141 2.31 -4.84 -2.04
CA ALA A 141 3.57 -5.53 -1.78
C ALA A 141 3.83 -5.79 -0.28
N PRO A 142 3.67 -4.83 0.64
CA PRO A 142 3.81 -5.07 2.08
C PRO A 142 2.84 -6.13 2.59
N ARG A 143 1.60 -6.09 2.09
CA ARG A 143 0.60 -7.09 2.42
C ARG A 143 0.99 -8.50 1.94
N THR A 144 1.49 -8.62 0.72
CA THR A 144 1.91 -9.91 0.16
C THR A 144 3.10 -10.46 0.94
N TYR A 145 4.03 -9.60 1.34
CA TYR A 145 5.14 -9.94 2.22
C TYR A 145 4.63 -10.53 3.54
N ARG A 146 3.72 -9.85 4.23
CA ARG A 146 3.09 -10.36 5.46
C ARG A 146 2.39 -11.70 5.28
N LEU A 147 1.51 -11.81 4.29
CA LEU A 147 0.73 -13.04 4.02
C LEU A 147 1.60 -14.25 3.70
N THR A 148 2.86 -14.03 3.33
CA THR A 148 3.81 -15.09 2.99
C THR A 148 4.86 -15.29 4.07
N GLY A 149 4.67 -14.71 5.27
CA GLY A 149 5.61 -14.81 6.38
C GLY A 149 6.97 -14.18 6.08
N GLY A 150 7.01 -13.12 5.27
CA GLY A 150 8.24 -12.45 4.87
C GLY A 150 8.98 -13.09 3.69
N ALA A 151 8.42 -14.14 3.08
CA ALA A 151 9.11 -14.84 2.00
C ALA A 151 9.22 -14.01 0.71
N THR A 152 8.20 -13.22 0.35
CA THR A 152 8.25 -12.40 -0.87
C THR A 152 7.09 -11.41 -1.01
N THR A 153 7.29 -10.39 -1.82
CA THR A 153 6.29 -9.40 -2.22
C THR A 153 5.50 -9.78 -3.48
N LYS A 154 5.90 -10.86 -4.18
CA LYS A 154 5.31 -11.31 -5.44
C LYS A 154 4.07 -12.18 -5.23
N ARG A 155 3.02 -12.00 -6.05
CA ARG A 155 1.89 -12.94 -6.13
C ARG A 155 2.38 -14.33 -6.51
N PRO A 156 1.61 -15.39 -6.19
CA PRO A 156 1.87 -16.73 -6.71
C PRO A 156 2.11 -16.76 -8.23
N ASN A 157 1.32 -16.04 -9.03
CA ASN A 157 1.48 -16.00 -10.48
C ASN A 157 2.69 -15.15 -10.95
N GLU A 158 3.14 -14.17 -10.17
CA GLU A 158 4.32 -13.35 -10.46
C GLU A 158 5.64 -14.09 -10.12
N ARG A 159 5.55 -15.18 -9.33
CA ARG A 159 6.68 -16.08 -9.07
C ARG A 159 6.92 -17.07 -10.21
N LEU A 160 5.90 -17.30 -11.04
CA LEU A 160 5.99 -18.21 -12.18
C LEU A 160 6.68 -17.52 -13.35
N ASP A 161 7.58 -18.25 -14.02
CA ASP A 161 8.14 -17.79 -15.28
C ASP A 161 7.04 -17.68 -16.37
N ARG A 162 7.39 -17.11 -17.54
CA ARG A 162 6.41 -16.88 -18.61
C ARG A 162 5.76 -18.18 -19.07
N THR A 163 6.54 -19.24 -19.22
CA THR A 163 6.08 -20.56 -19.68
C THR A 163 5.16 -21.22 -18.67
N GLN A 164 5.51 -21.19 -17.39
CA GLN A 164 4.70 -21.71 -16.29
C GLN A 164 3.38 -20.95 -16.13
N ARG A 165 3.39 -19.62 -16.32
CA ARG A 165 2.16 -18.81 -16.37
C ARG A 165 1.26 -19.23 -17.52
N MET A 166 1.81 -19.40 -18.71
CA MET A 166 1.06 -19.90 -19.86
C MET A 166 0.49 -21.30 -19.60
N SER A 167 1.30 -22.24 -19.09
CA SER A 167 0.82 -23.58 -18.75
C SER A 167 -0.30 -23.56 -17.71
N ALA A 168 -0.22 -22.71 -16.68
CA ALA A 168 -1.28 -22.57 -15.69
C ALA A 168 -2.57 -21.97 -16.26
N LEU A 169 -2.48 -21.06 -17.23
CA LEU A 169 -3.63 -20.52 -17.95
C LEU A 169 -4.26 -21.59 -18.87
N ILE A 170 -3.43 -22.32 -19.61
CA ILE A 170 -3.86 -23.39 -20.51
C ILE A 170 -4.64 -24.47 -19.74
N ARG A 171 -4.21 -24.83 -18.53
CA ARG A 171 -4.92 -25.80 -17.67
C ARG A 171 -6.33 -25.39 -17.24
N ARG A 172 -6.72 -24.12 -17.43
CA ARG A 172 -8.06 -23.62 -17.07
C ARG A 172 -8.99 -23.56 -18.27
N LEU A 173 -8.47 -23.79 -19.49
CA LEU A 173 -9.27 -23.85 -20.70
C LEU A 173 -9.96 -25.21 -20.79
N SER A 174 -11.15 -25.22 -21.35
CA SER A 174 -11.81 -26.46 -21.80
C SER A 174 -11.06 -27.05 -23.00
N ASP A 175 -11.28 -28.35 -23.27
CA ASP A 175 -10.66 -29.04 -24.40
C ASP A 175 -10.99 -28.36 -25.75
N LEU A 176 -12.22 -27.85 -25.89
CA LEU A 176 -12.66 -27.11 -27.07
C LEU A 176 -11.88 -25.79 -27.26
N GLU A 177 -11.69 -25.01 -26.18
CA GLU A 177 -10.92 -23.77 -26.22
C GLU A 177 -9.43 -24.03 -26.49
N LEU A 178 -8.92 -25.17 -26.02
CA LEU A 178 -7.57 -25.65 -26.26
C LEU A 178 -7.34 -25.99 -27.74
N GLU A 179 -8.26 -26.74 -28.36
CA GLU A 179 -8.22 -27.07 -29.79
C GLU A 179 -8.27 -25.81 -30.68
N GLN A 180 -9.15 -24.87 -30.32
CA GLN A 180 -9.24 -23.58 -31.00
C GLN A 180 -7.93 -22.79 -30.89
N LEU A 181 -7.36 -22.71 -29.68
CA LEU A 181 -6.10 -22.01 -29.44
C LEU A 181 -4.92 -22.62 -30.23
N VAL A 182 -4.84 -23.94 -30.34
CA VAL A 182 -3.81 -24.62 -31.15
C VAL A 182 -3.94 -24.25 -32.62
N THR A 183 -5.17 -24.21 -33.14
CA THR A 183 -5.46 -23.83 -34.53
C THR A 183 -5.05 -22.39 -34.81
N ASP A 184 -5.41 -21.46 -33.91
CA ASP A 184 -5.08 -20.04 -34.04
C ASP A 184 -3.56 -19.81 -33.98
N ILE A 185 -2.84 -20.53 -33.11
CA ILE A 185 -1.37 -20.47 -33.03
C ILE A 185 -0.73 -20.97 -34.33
N ALA A 186 -1.23 -22.05 -34.92
CA ALA A 186 -0.70 -22.58 -36.19
C ALA A 186 -0.90 -21.58 -37.34
N ALA A 187 -2.06 -20.94 -37.42
CA ALA A 187 -2.35 -19.91 -38.41
C ALA A 187 -1.40 -18.69 -38.27
N GLU A 188 -1.18 -18.22 -37.04
CA GLU A 188 -0.26 -17.11 -36.74
C GLU A 188 1.20 -17.46 -37.09
N GLN A 189 1.65 -18.69 -36.82
CA GLN A 189 3.00 -19.15 -37.19
C GLN A 189 3.19 -19.19 -38.72
N ALA A 190 2.18 -19.65 -39.45
CA ALA A 190 2.20 -19.65 -40.92
C ALA A 190 2.26 -18.24 -41.48
N LEU A 191 1.50 -17.29 -40.90
CA LEU A 191 1.53 -15.88 -41.29
C LEU A 191 2.92 -15.28 -41.10
N ARG A 192 3.52 -15.43 -39.91
CA ARG A 192 4.87 -14.91 -39.62
C ARG A 192 5.94 -15.48 -40.55
N SER A 193 5.84 -16.75 -40.88
CA SER A 193 6.80 -17.40 -41.78
C SER A 193 6.71 -16.83 -43.20
N ARG A 194 5.49 -16.54 -43.69
CA ARG A 194 5.27 -15.86 -44.98
C ARG A 194 5.79 -14.43 -44.95
N THR A 195 5.43 -13.65 -43.93
CA THR A 195 5.90 -12.25 -43.80
C THR A 195 7.42 -12.17 -43.72
N ARG A 196 8.06 -13.11 -43.02
CA ARG A 196 9.53 -13.18 -42.96
C ARG A 196 10.13 -13.54 -44.32
N ALA A 197 9.57 -14.52 -45.03
CA ALA A 197 10.02 -14.88 -46.37
C ALA A 197 9.84 -13.74 -47.38
N GLU A 198 8.75 -12.98 -47.28
CA GLU A 198 8.51 -11.78 -48.10
C GLU A 198 9.49 -10.64 -47.77
N ALA A 199 9.84 -10.45 -46.50
CA ALA A 199 10.84 -9.49 -46.08
C ALA A 199 12.26 -9.87 -46.53
N ASP A 200 12.62 -11.16 -46.46
CA ASP A 200 13.91 -11.67 -46.93
C ASP A 200 14.00 -11.70 -48.47
N ALA A 201 12.86 -11.72 -49.17
CA ALA A 201 12.77 -11.65 -50.63
C ALA A 201 12.68 -10.22 -51.19
N ALA A 202 12.55 -9.20 -50.34
CA ALA A 202 12.55 -7.81 -50.78
C ALA A 202 13.98 -7.37 -51.15
N PRO A 203 14.27 -7.03 -52.43
CA PRO A 203 15.59 -6.56 -52.81
C PRO A 203 15.89 -5.22 -52.12
N ALA A 204 17.14 -5.03 -51.70
CA ALA A 204 17.68 -3.78 -51.18
C ALA A 204 17.69 -2.67 -52.26
N HIS A 205 16.51 -2.20 -52.67
CA HIS A 205 16.38 -0.98 -53.42
C HIS A 205 16.15 0.15 -52.42
N ILE A 206 17.26 0.79 -52.02
CA ILE A 206 17.48 2.24 -51.99
C ILE A 206 18.90 2.46 -51.44
N ALA A 207 19.83 2.81 -52.33
CA ALA A 207 20.82 3.88 -52.15
C ALA A 207 21.76 3.94 -53.37
N ALA A 208 21.26 4.46 -54.49
CA ALA A 208 22.07 5.08 -55.52
C ALA A 208 21.20 6.05 -56.33
N ASN A 209 20.98 7.24 -55.77
CA ASN A 209 21.09 8.56 -56.42
C ASN A 209 20.45 9.64 -55.54
#